data_AF-A0AA89BM18-F1
#
_entry.id   AF-A0AA89BM18-F1
#
_cell.length_a   1.000
_cell.length_b   1.000
_cell.length_c   1.000
_cell.angle_alpha   90.00
_cell.angle_beta   90.00
_cell.angle_gamma   90.00
#
_symmetry.space_group_name_H-M   'P 1'
#
loop_
_entity.id
_entity.type
_entity.pdbx_description
1 polymer ?
#
loop_
_entity_poly.entity_id
_entity_poly.type
_entity_poly.pdbx_seq_one_letter_code
_entity_poly.pdbx_strand_id
1 'polypeptide(L)' 'MITAQLRKDPQVLFAGYKNPHPLEHKFVVRIQTTSDYSPQEAITNAITDLISEFSLTRGKI' A
#
# COMPACT_ATOMS: atom_id res chain seq x y z
N MET A 1 -1.12 -6.42 -3.62
CA MET A 1 -0.86 -6.44 -2.16
C MET A 1 -0.86 -5.06 -1.54
N ILE A 2 -0.09 -4.08 -2.07
CA ILE A 2 0.02 -2.73 -1.48
C ILE A 2 -1.34 -2.04 -1.26
N THR A 3 -2.23 -2.03 -2.26
CA THR A 3 -3.56 -1.41 -2.09
C THR A 3 -4.46 -2.14 -1.10
N ALA A 4 -4.27 -3.45 -0.90
CA ALA A 4 -5.00 -4.20 0.10
C ALA A 4 -4.49 -3.86 1.51
N GLN A 5 -3.18 -3.69 1.69
CA GLN A 5 -2.60 -3.26 2.96
C GLN A 5 -3.02 -1.84 3.32
N LEU A 6 -2.96 -0.91 2.36
CA LEU A 6 -3.40 0.48 2.56
C LEU A 6 -4.87 0.59 2.98
N ARG A 7 -5.74 -0.33 2.54
CA ARG A 7 -7.16 -0.34 2.95
C ARG A 7 -7.39 -0.86 4.36
N LYS A 8 -6.38 -1.46 5.01
CA LYS A 8 -6.47 -1.85 6.42
C LYS A 8 -6.30 -0.67 7.36
N ASP A 9 -5.66 0.41 6.89
CA ASP A 9 -5.46 1.63 7.64
C ASP A 9 -6.77 2.46 7.66
N PRO A 10 -7.36 2.74 8.84
CA PRO A 10 -8.58 3.54 8.93
C PRO A 10 -8.40 5.00 8.50
N GLN A 11 -7.17 5.53 8.48
CA GLN A 11 -6.87 6.88 8.02
C GLN A 11 -6.77 6.98 6.48
N VAL A 12 -6.80 5.85 5.77
CA VAL A 12 -6.84 5.80 4.30
C VAL A 12 -8.27 5.74 3.81
N LEU A 13 -8.74 6.85 3.26
CA LEU A 13 -10.09 7.00 2.70
C LEU A 13 -10.24 6.29 1.34
N PHE A 14 -9.16 6.27 0.54
CA PHE A 14 -9.17 5.62 -0.77
C PHE A 14 -7.78 5.08 -1.10
N ALA A 15 -7.73 3.85 -1.62
CA ALA A 15 -6.54 3.29 -2.24
C ALA A 15 -6.93 2.44 -3.45
N GLY A 16 -6.41 2.81 -4.61
CA GLY A 16 -6.64 2.12 -5.88
C GLY A 16 -5.41 2.17 -6.78
N TYR A 17 -5.29 1.21 -7.68
CA TYR A 17 -4.25 1.21 -8.70
C TYR A 17 -4.85 0.88 -10.06
N LYS A 18 -4.18 1.34 -11.12
CA LYS A 18 -4.47 0.92 -12.48
C LYS A 18 -3.18 0.72 -13.25
N ASN A 19 -3.17 -0.27 -14.13
CA ASN A 19 -2.15 -0.38 -15.17
C ASN A 19 -2.70 0.31 -16.43
N PRO A 20 -2.17 1.46 -16.86
CA PRO A 20 -2.67 2.18 -18.03
C PRO A 20 -2.63 1.34 -19.31
N HIS A 21 -1.59 0.49 -19.45
CA HIS A 21 -1.43 -0.34 -20.63
C HIS A 21 -0.67 -1.65 -20.30
N PRO A 22 -1.17 -2.82 -20.71
CA PRO A 22 -0.53 -4.11 -20.39
C PRO A 22 0.92 -4.25 -20.88
N LEU A 23 1.27 -3.60 -21.99
CA LEU A 23 2.64 -3.62 -22.55
C LEU A 23 3.58 -2.60 -21.91
N GLU A 24 3.09 -1.73 -21.02
CA GLU A 24 3.93 -0.81 -20.27
C GLU A 24 4.14 -1.34 -18.85
N HIS A 25 5.40 -1.43 -18.41
CA HIS A 25 5.74 -1.78 -17.04
C HIS A 25 5.62 -0.58 -16.10
N LYS A 26 4.47 0.10 -16.14
CA LYS A 26 4.16 1.24 -15.30
C LYS A 26 2.75 1.10 -14.76
N PHE A 27 2.58 1.26 -13.47
CA PHE A 27 1.27 1.34 -12.84
C PHE A 27 1.13 2.65 -12.09
N VAL A 28 -0.11 3.12 -11.97
CA VAL A 28 -0.44 4.36 -11.26
C VAL A 28 -1.25 3.98 -10.03
N VAL A 29 -0.83 4.49 -8.87
CA VAL A 29 -1.52 4.31 -7.61
C VAL A 29 -2.11 5.66 -7.20
N ARG A 30 -3.38 5.66 -6.78
CA ARG A 30 -4.06 6.82 -6.22
C ARG A 30 -4.46 6.51 -4.78
N ILE A 31 -4.04 7.39 -3.88
CA ILE A 31 -4.28 7.27 -2.45
C ILE A 31 -4.87 8.58 -1.95
N GLN A 32 -5.84 8.48 -1.06
CA GLN A 32 -6.43 9.59 -0.34
C GLN A 32 -6.47 9.23 1.14
N THR A 33 -5.94 10.11 1.98
CA THR A 33 -5.91 9.98 3.43
C THR A 33 -6.74 11.10 4.07
N THR A 34 -6.91 11.03 5.39
CA THR A 34 -7.44 12.13 6.19
C THR A 34 -6.51 13.35 6.15
N SER A 35 -7.02 14.54 6.47
CA SER A 35 -6.28 15.81 6.36
C SER A 35 -5.06 15.92 7.28
N ASP A 36 -5.03 15.14 8.35
CA ASP A 36 -3.98 15.04 9.36
C ASP A 36 -2.93 13.96 9.05
N TYR A 37 -3.12 13.18 7.98
CA TYR A 37 -2.25 12.07 7.64
C TYR A 37 -1.73 12.14 6.20
N SER A 38 -0.42 12.01 6.04
CA SER A 38 0.22 12.15 4.73
C SER A 38 0.08 10.86 3.89
N PRO A 39 -0.36 10.95 2.61
CA PRO A 39 -0.40 9.79 1.72
C PRO A 39 0.96 9.10 1.55
N GLN A 40 2.05 9.85 1.61
CA GLN A 40 3.42 9.33 1.52
C GLN A 40 3.79 8.48 2.74
N GLU A 41 3.36 8.91 3.93
CA GLU A 41 3.54 8.17 5.17
C GLU A 41 2.72 6.88 5.17
N ALA A 42 1.47 6.94 4.70
CA ALA A 42 0.60 5.78 4.53
C ALA A 42 1.26 4.66 3.70
N ILE A 43 1.90 5.04 2.58
CA ILE A 43 2.62 4.09 1.73
C ILE A 43 3.81 3.48 2.47
N THR A 44 4.60 4.31 3.13
CA THR A 44 5.83 3.87 3.81
C THR A 44 5.50 2.89 4.94
N ASN A 45 4.47 3.21 5.72
CA ASN A 45 3.96 2.35 6.78
C ASN A 45 3.44 1.02 6.22
N ALA A 46 2.60 1.06 5.19
CA ALA A 46 2.07 -0.14 4.56
C ALA A 46 3.17 -1.07 4.00
N ILE A 47 4.25 -0.52 3.44
CA ILE A 47 5.40 -1.30 2.95
C ILE A 47 6.15 -1.94 4.12
N THR A 48 6.40 -1.17 5.17
CA THR A 48 7.12 -1.65 6.37
C THR A 48 6.37 -2.77 7.07
N ASP A 49 5.05 -2.65 7.19
CA ASP A 49 4.18 -3.68 7.74
C ASP A 49 4.23 -4.96 6.92
N LEU A 50 4.15 -4.84 5.59
CA LEU A 50 4.24 -5.99 4.68
C LEU A 50 5.58 -6.71 4.83
N ILE A 51 6.70 -5.96 4.84
CA ILE A 51 8.04 -6.54 5.02
C ILE A 51 8.13 -7.29 6.35
N SER A 52 7.57 -6.72 7.41
CA SER A 52 7.53 -7.32 8.75
C SER A 52 6.69 -8.61 8.76
N GLU A 53 5.53 -8.60 8.12
CA GLU A 53 4.65 -9.76 7.97
C GLU A 53 5.33 -10.91 7.21
N PHE A 54 6.02 -10.60 6.11
CA PHE A 54 6.79 -11.58 5.35
C PHE A 54 7.98 -12.15 6.13
N SER A 55 8.68 -11.30 6.89
CA SER A 55 9.82 -11.72 7.72
C SER A 55 9.37 -12.66 8.84
N LEU A 56 8.24 -12.35 9.47
CA LEU A 56 7.64 -13.21 10.50
C LEU A 56 7.18 -14.55 9.92
N THR A 57 6.52 -14.53 8.76
CA THR A 57 6.06 -15.75 8.09
C THR A 57 7.22 -16.64 7.70
N ARG A 58 8.32 -16.06 7.18
CA ARG A 58 9.54 -16.81 6.86
C ARG A 58 10.14 -17.50 8.09
N GLY A 59 10.12 -16.87 9.26
CA GLY A 59 10.65 -17.46 10.50
C GLY A 59 9.75 -18.54 11.14
N LYS A 60 8.54 -18.74 10.62
CA LYS A 60 7.58 -19.75 11.09
C LYS A 60 7.54 -21.01 10.22
N ILE A 61 8.32 -21.04 9.13
CA ILE A 61 8.45 -22.19 8.21
C ILE A 61 9.76 -22.91 8.53
#